data_AF-A0AAW1UW83-F1
#
_entry.id   AF-A0AAW1UW83-F1
#
_cell.length_a   1.000
_cell.length_b   1.000
_cell.length_c   1.000
_cell.angle_alpha   90.00
_cell.angle_beta   90.00
_cell.angle_gamma   90.00
#
_symmetry.space_group_name_H-M   'P 1'
#
loop_
_entity.id
_entity.type
_entity.pdbx_description
1 polymer ?
#
loop_
_entity_poly.entity_id
_entity_poly.type
_entity_poly.pdbx_seq_one_letter_code
_entity_poly.pdbx_strand_id
1 'polypeptide(L)'
;MRVLRINSWKANHFTKLIWIILISSSIFLLTRTQLEFKAPNISMKFDNLKNNITHYFINTPGCKIPKWPIFSKGFEKYFQYEFTGPSCNNGRPPLVQSNITSLFLIEDHFANYNIADHSLVRCCYEELKRKIPRNGEDERYKFGDSCIAFEKTADILMEFVHVKCNYANEQIYEDFFAFIPQKHNETFTYDTQNKYNVLIMGLDSISRLNFHRQMPKTVKFLKDSDFVEFLGYNKLADNTHPNLITVLTGYDEATIRRTCRTSSDYFDNCNFIWDNFKAENYITSFGRMQLD
;
A
#
# COMPACT_ATOMS: atom_id res chain seq x y z
N MET A 1 -65.27 3.35 -51.31
CA MET A 1 -63.96 4.01 -51.49
C MET A 1 -63.67 4.87 -50.26
N ARG A 2 -62.86 4.36 -49.31
CA ARG A 2 -62.06 5.14 -48.35
C ARG A 2 -61.03 4.18 -47.75
N VAL A 3 -59.80 4.36 -48.19
CA VAL A 3 -58.61 3.57 -47.81
C VAL A 3 -58.18 3.99 -46.41
N LEU A 4 -58.13 3.04 -45.46
CA LEU A 4 -57.52 3.24 -44.15
C LEU A 4 -56.00 3.24 -44.31
N ARG A 5 -55.37 4.42 -44.21
CA ARG A 5 -53.92 4.55 -44.05
C ARG A 5 -53.54 4.09 -42.64
N ILE A 6 -52.77 3.01 -42.56
CA ILE A 6 -52.14 2.53 -41.33
C ILE A 6 -51.00 3.51 -40.97
N ASN A 7 -51.07 4.09 -39.78
CA ASN A 7 -50.11 5.06 -39.25
C ASN A 7 -48.72 4.44 -39.07
N SER A 8 -47.76 4.86 -39.90
CA SER A 8 -46.33 4.51 -39.85
C SER A 8 -45.59 4.94 -38.57
N TRP A 9 -46.25 5.72 -37.70
CA TRP A 9 -45.66 6.32 -36.51
C TRP A 9 -45.50 5.34 -35.33
N LYS A 10 -46.41 4.37 -35.16
CA LYS A 10 -46.34 3.37 -34.07
C LYS A 10 -45.28 2.28 -34.32
N ALA A 11 -45.05 1.91 -35.59
CA ALA A 11 -44.06 0.90 -35.97
C ALA A 11 -42.63 1.34 -35.59
N ASN A 12 -42.33 2.64 -35.69
CA ASN A 12 -40.99 3.18 -35.46
C ASN A 12 -40.60 3.28 -33.98
N HIS A 13 -41.59 3.35 -33.08
CA HIS A 13 -41.36 3.29 -31.63
C HIS A 13 -41.17 1.85 -31.15
N PHE A 14 -41.89 0.90 -31.75
CA PHE A 14 -41.79 -0.52 -31.40
C PHE A 14 -40.45 -1.11 -31.83
N THR A 15 -39.96 -0.74 -33.02
CA THR A 15 -38.62 -1.14 -33.48
C THR A 15 -37.51 -0.56 -32.60
N LYS A 16 -37.61 0.72 -32.19
CA LYS A 16 -36.65 1.32 -31.24
C LYS A 16 -36.62 0.61 -29.89
N LEU A 17 -37.78 0.19 -29.37
CA LEU A 17 -37.86 -0.54 -28.09
C LEU A 17 -37.18 -1.92 -28.20
N ILE A 18 -37.37 -2.62 -29.32
CA ILE A 18 -36.72 -3.91 -29.59
C ILE A 18 -35.21 -3.75 -29.67
N TRP A 19 -34.70 -2.71 -30.35
CA TRP A 19 -33.27 -2.44 -30.42
C TRP A 19 -32.66 -2.13 -29.04
N ILE A 20 -33.37 -1.39 -28.19
CA ILE A 20 -32.92 -1.11 -26.80
C ILE A 20 -32.83 -2.39 -25.98
N ILE A 21 -33.81 -3.29 -26.10
CA ILE A 21 -33.81 -4.58 -25.39
C ILE A 21 -32.70 -5.51 -25.90
N LEU A 22 -32.46 -5.53 -27.22
CA LEU A 22 -31.39 -6.34 -27.81
C LEU A 22 -30.01 -5.81 -27.42
N ILE A 23 -29.83 -4.48 -27.37
CA ILE A 23 -28.58 -3.86 -26.94
C ILE A 23 -28.34 -4.10 -25.44
N SER A 24 -29.36 -3.97 -24.59
CA SER A 24 -29.21 -4.22 -23.14
C SER A 24 -28.93 -5.70 -22.84
N SER A 25 -29.57 -6.62 -23.56
CA SER A 25 -29.29 -8.06 -23.49
C SER A 25 -27.85 -8.38 -23.93
N SER A 26 -27.39 -7.75 -25.02
CA SER A 26 -26.03 -7.95 -25.54
C SER A 26 -24.97 -7.39 -24.58
N ILE A 27 -25.21 -6.22 -23.98
CA ILE A 27 -24.34 -5.65 -22.95
C ILE A 27 -24.34 -6.55 -21.69
N PHE A 28 -25.48 -7.07 -21.28
CA PHE A 28 -25.58 -8.00 -20.14
C PHE A 28 -24.85 -9.32 -20.40
N LEU A 29 -24.88 -9.83 -21.64
CA LEU A 29 -24.11 -11.01 -22.04
C LEU A 29 -22.60 -10.71 -22.10
N LEU A 30 -22.20 -9.55 -22.61
CA LEU A 30 -20.79 -9.13 -22.67
C LEU A 30 -20.20 -8.87 -21.28
N THR A 31 -20.96 -8.31 -20.34
CA THR A 31 -20.49 -8.16 -18.95
C THR A 31 -20.41 -9.50 -18.23
N ARG A 32 -21.29 -10.46 -18.54
CA ARG A 32 -21.19 -11.84 -18.00
C ARG A 32 -19.97 -12.59 -18.53
N THR A 33 -19.60 -12.40 -19.80
CA THR A 33 -18.44 -13.08 -20.39
C THR A 33 -17.11 -12.45 -19.97
N GLN A 34 -17.07 -11.13 -19.70
CA GLN A 34 -15.87 -10.44 -19.20
C GLN A 34 -15.62 -10.66 -17.69
N LEU A 35 -16.60 -11.16 -16.92
CA LEU A 35 -16.44 -11.48 -15.49
C LEU A 35 -16.07 -12.94 -15.20
N GLU A 36 -15.98 -13.80 -16.22
CA GLU A 36 -15.30 -15.09 -16.09
C GLU A 36 -13.82 -14.93 -16.46
N PHE A 37 -13.07 -14.21 -15.61
CA PHE A 37 -11.68 -14.58 -15.40
C PHE A 37 -11.70 -16.00 -14.82
N LYS A 38 -11.73 -17.01 -15.70
CA LYS A 38 -11.32 -18.36 -15.34
C LYS A 38 -9.86 -18.24 -14.92
N ALA A 39 -9.65 -18.01 -13.63
CA ALA A 39 -8.46 -18.53 -12.99
C ALA A 39 -8.31 -19.96 -13.52
N PRO A 40 -7.13 -20.34 -14.06
CA PRO A 40 -6.93 -21.72 -14.45
C PRO A 40 -7.43 -22.57 -13.28
N ASN A 41 -8.26 -23.57 -13.57
CA ASN A 41 -8.67 -24.57 -12.58
C ASN A 41 -7.39 -25.31 -12.17
N ILE A 42 -6.60 -24.69 -11.31
CA ILE A 42 -5.65 -25.33 -10.43
C ILE A 42 -6.54 -25.94 -9.36
N SER A 43 -7.29 -26.97 -9.78
CA SER A 43 -7.57 -28.11 -8.94
C SER A 43 -6.21 -28.73 -8.65
N MET A 44 -5.43 -28.08 -7.76
CA MET A 44 -4.48 -28.81 -6.97
C MET A 44 -5.31 -29.93 -6.34
N LYS A 45 -5.00 -31.19 -6.67
CA LYS A 45 -5.59 -32.37 -6.04
C LYS A 45 -5.34 -32.31 -4.52
N PHE A 46 -6.09 -31.48 -3.82
CA PHE A 46 -6.03 -31.33 -2.37
C PHE A 46 -6.60 -32.57 -1.68
N ASP A 47 -7.47 -33.32 -2.37
CA ASP A 47 -8.10 -34.52 -1.83
C ASP A 47 -7.10 -35.64 -1.52
N ASN A 48 -6.04 -35.79 -2.32
CA ASN A 48 -4.98 -36.77 -2.03
C ASN A 48 -4.00 -36.32 -0.93
N LEU A 49 -3.94 -35.03 -0.61
CA LEU A 49 -3.09 -34.51 0.47
C LEU A 49 -3.75 -34.61 1.85
N LYS A 50 -5.10 -34.51 1.93
CA LYS A 50 -5.85 -34.63 3.18
C LYS A 50 -5.61 -35.95 3.92
N ASN A 51 -5.43 -37.05 3.18
CA ASN A 51 -5.30 -38.38 3.76
C ASN A 51 -3.92 -38.69 4.38
N ASN A 52 -2.92 -37.81 4.19
CA ASN A 52 -1.56 -38.00 4.70
C ASN A 52 -1.11 -36.90 5.70
N ILE A 53 -2.03 -36.08 6.21
CA ILE A 53 -1.70 -35.03 7.18
C ILE A 53 -1.64 -35.63 8.59
N THR A 54 -0.42 -35.91 9.06
CA THR A 54 -0.15 -36.43 10.41
C THR A 54 0.11 -35.34 11.45
N HIS A 55 0.38 -34.10 11.02
CA HIS A 55 0.77 -33.00 11.91
C HIS A 55 -0.15 -31.80 11.75
N TYR A 56 -0.54 -31.20 12.88
CA TYR A 56 -1.47 -30.08 12.96
C TYR A 56 -0.89 -28.98 13.86
N PHE A 57 -1.13 -27.72 13.50
CA PHE A 57 -0.90 -26.57 14.40
C PHE A 57 -2.05 -26.44 15.40
N ILE A 58 -3.28 -26.65 14.95
CA ILE A 58 -4.47 -26.73 15.79
C ILE A 58 -5.16 -28.04 15.48
N ASN A 59 -5.44 -28.84 16.50
CA ASN A 59 -6.20 -30.08 16.38
C ASN A 59 -7.24 -30.15 17.50
N THR A 60 -8.35 -29.45 17.31
CA THR A 60 -9.51 -29.48 18.20
C THR A 60 -10.72 -30.06 17.46
N PRO A 61 -11.80 -30.44 18.16
CA PRO A 61 -13.02 -30.91 17.50
C PRO A 61 -13.65 -29.88 16.54
N GLY A 62 -13.54 -28.59 16.86
CA GLY A 62 -14.11 -27.49 16.06
C GLY A 62 -13.17 -26.89 15.01
N CYS A 63 -11.85 -27.11 15.12
CA CYS A 63 -10.88 -26.52 14.21
C CYS A 63 -9.68 -27.45 14.01
N LYS A 64 -9.35 -27.73 12.74
CA LYS A 64 -8.14 -28.48 12.36
C LYS A 64 -7.33 -27.66 11.37
N ILE A 65 -6.16 -27.21 11.80
CA ILE A 65 -5.21 -26.48 10.96
C ILE A 65 -4.00 -27.39 10.72
N PRO A 66 -3.79 -27.89 9.49
CA PRO A 66 -2.67 -28.76 9.17
C PRO A 66 -1.33 -28.01 9.26
N LYS A 67 -0.29 -28.72 9.69
CA LYS A 67 1.09 -28.24 9.70
C LYS A 67 1.77 -28.64 8.40
N TRP A 68 1.75 -27.73 7.42
CA TRP A 68 2.43 -27.93 6.15
C TRP A 68 3.95 -27.76 6.28
N PRO A 69 4.75 -28.57 5.56
CA PRO A 69 6.20 -28.39 5.54
C PRO A 69 6.56 -27.06 4.89
N ILE A 70 7.58 -26.38 5.45
CA ILE A 70 8.07 -25.11 4.90
C ILE A 70 8.59 -25.35 3.48
N PHE A 71 9.37 -26.40 3.23
CA PHE A 71 9.82 -26.78 1.90
C PHE A 71 9.17 -28.11 1.50
N SER A 72 8.65 -28.20 0.28
CA SER A 72 8.11 -29.44 -0.28
C SER A 72 8.66 -29.67 -1.69
N LYS A 73 8.90 -30.95 -2.00
CA LYS A 73 9.38 -31.37 -3.31
C LYS A 73 8.43 -30.84 -4.39
N GLY A 74 8.97 -30.06 -5.33
CA GLY A 74 8.21 -29.41 -6.40
C GLY A 74 8.14 -27.88 -6.33
N PHE A 75 8.37 -27.28 -5.16
CA PHE A 75 8.43 -25.82 -5.03
C PHE A 75 9.84 -25.23 -5.21
N GLU A 76 10.88 -26.04 -5.04
CA GLU A 76 12.29 -25.63 -5.14
C GLU A 76 12.61 -24.90 -6.44
N LYS A 77 12.02 -25.33 -7.56
CA LYS A 77 12.20 -24.71 -8.88
C LYS A 77 11.63 -23.29 -9.01
N TYR A 78 10.80 -22.84 -8.09
CA TYR A 78 10.20 -21.50 -8.10
C TYR A 78 10.96 -20.51 -7.21
N PHE A 79 11.98 -20.95 -6.47
CA PHE A 79 12.80 -20.07 -5.65
C PHE A 79 14.09 -19.73 -6.38
N GLN A 80 14.24 -18.47 -6.78
CA GLN A 80 15.51 -17.92 -7.22
C GLN A 80 16.19 -17.29 -6.00
N TYR A 81 17.32 -17.86 -5.60
CA TYR A 81 18.09 -17.39 -4.44
C TYR A 81 19.11 -16.29 -4.81
N GLU A 82 19.33 -16.07 -6.10
CA GLU A 82 20.25 -15.05 -6.60
C GLU A 82 19.49 -13.75 -6.85
N PHE A 83 19.46 -12.90 -5.83
CA PHE A 83 19.06 -11.50 -5.99
C PHE A 83 20.32 -10.67 -6.21
N THR A 84 20.62 -10.35 -7.46
CA THR A 84 21.48 -9.21 -7.77
C THR A 84 20.64 -7.96 -7.51
N GLY A 85 20.93 -7.23 -6.45
CA GLY A 85 20.16 -6.04 -6.08
C GLY A 85 19.94 -5.09 -7.26
N PRO A 86 18.86 -4.29 -7.24
CA PRO A 86 18.58 -3.38 -8.34
C PRO A 86 19.77 -2.44 -8.55
N SER A 87 20.21 -2.29 -9.80
CA SER A 87 21.17 -1.26 -10.17
C SER A 87 20.44 0.09 -10.19
N CYS A 88 20.39 0.77 -9.04
CA CYS A 88 19.79 2.10 -8.94
C CYS A 88 20.66 3.14 -9.68
N ASN A 89 20.01 4.02 -10.45
CA ASN A 89 20.63 5.18 -11.10
C ASN A 89 21.94 4.89 -11.86
N ASN A 90 22.09 3.69 -12.44
CA ASN A 90 23.31 3.25 -13.13
C ASN A 90 24.60 3.43 -12.28
N GLY A 91 24.48 3.30 -10.95
CA GLY A 91 25.61 3.48 -10.02
C GLY A 91 25.95 4.94 -9.70
N ARG A 92 25.17 5.91 -10.18
CA ARG A 92 25.32 7.32 -9.82
C ARG A 92 24.82 7.54 -8.38
N PRO A 93 25.65 8.04 -7.46
CA PRO A 93 25.25 8.26 -6.07
C PRO A 93 24.29 9.45 -5.96
N PRO A 94 23.45 9.54 -4.92
CA PRO A 94 22.48 10.64 -4.77
C PRO A 94 23.16 11.99 -4.56
N LEU A 95 22.61 13.09 -5.10
CA LEU A 95 23.14 14.44 -4.87
C LEU A 95 22.73 15.03 -3.53
N VAL A 96 21.59 14.60 -3.00
CA VAL A 96 21.03 15.11 -1.75
C VAL A 96 20.75 13.93 -0.83
N GLN A 97 21.03 14.12 0.45
CA GLN A 97 20.64 13.20 1.53
C GLN A 97 19.74 13.92 2.52
N SER A 98 19.09 13.15 3.38
CA SER A 98 18.29 13.66 4.47
C SER A 98 18.70 13.02 5.79
N ASN A 99 18.46 13.74 6.88
CA ASN A 99 18.27 13.15 8.19
C ASN A 99 16.78 13.25 8.56
N ILE A 100 16.45 13.16 9.85
CA ILE A 100 15.05 13.18 10.33
C ILE A 100 14.34 14.52 10.04
N THR A 101 15.08 15.63 9.90
CA THR A 101 14.51 17.00 9.86
C THR A 101 15.03 17.86 8.72
N SER A 102 16.12 17.48 8.07
CA SER A 102 16.86 18.39 7.20
C SER A 102 17.41 17.66 5.97
N LEU A 103 17.54 18.42 4.88
CA LEU A 103 18.24 18.03 3.64
C LEU A 103 19.67 18.53 3.66
N PHE A 104 20.57 17.79 3.01
CA PHE A 104 21.98 18.11 2.85
C PHE A 104 22.44 17.83 1.43
N LEU A 105 23.09 18.80 0.79
CA LEU A 105 23.75 18.63 -0.51
C LEU A 105 25.08 17.87 -0.32
N ILE A 106 25.33 16.86 -1.15
CA ILE A 106 26.54 16.05 -1.10
C ILE A 106 27.50 16.53 -2.20
N GLU A 107 28.28 17.55 -1.88
CA GLU A 107 29.26 18.14 -2.82
C GLU A 107 30.30 17.10 -3.31
N ASP A 108 30.63 16.10 -2.48
CA ASP A 108 31.56 15.00 -2.82
C ASP A 108 31.11 14.19 -4.05
N HIS A 109 29.82 14.22 -4.39
CA HIS A 109 29.26 13.51 -5.55
C HIS A 109 29.24 14.34 -6.82
N PHE A 110 29.69 15.60 -6.81
CA PHE A 110 29.60 16.49 -7.98
C PHE A 110 30.36 15.98 -9.20
N ALA A 111 31.48 15.29 -9.00
CA ALA A 111 32.24 14.65 -10.08
C ALA A 111 31.41 13.60 -10.83
N ASN A 112 30.53 12.85 -10.13
CA ASN A 112 29.61 11.90 -10.74
C ASN A 112 28.52 12.57 -11.58
N TYR A 113 28.42 13.90 -11.53
CA TYR A 113 27.44 14.70 -12.24
C TYR A 113 28.03 15.64 -13.28
N ASN A 114 29.33 15.49 -13.60
CA ASN A 114 30.05 16.36 -14.54
C ASN A 114 29.95 17.85 -14.17
N ILE A 115 29.83 18.15 -12.88
CA ILE A 115 29.79 19.52 -12.37
C ILE A 115 31.23 20.00 -12.22
N ALA A 116 31.60 21.06 -12.94
CA ALA A 116 32.93 21.68 -12.85
C ALA A 116 32.89 22.97 -12.02
N ASP A 117 31.85 23.79 -12.20
CA ASP A 117 31.64 25.03 -11.46
C ASP A 117 30.50 24.87 -10.44
N HIS A 118 30.87 24.74 -9.18
CA HIS A 118 29.92 24.53 -8.09
C HIS A 118 28.94 25.71 -7.94
N SER A 119 29.32 26.92 -8.38
CA SER A 119 28.48 28.12 -8.27
C SER A 119 27.26 28.12 -9.21
N LEU A 120 27.30 27.25 -10.22
CA LEU A 120 26.21 27.05 -11.19
C LEU A 120 25.20 26.00 -10.73
N VAL A 121 25.45 25.32 -9.60
CA VAL A 121 24.51 24.36 -9.01
C VAL A 121 23.42 25.12 -8.27
N ARG A 122 22.17 24.81 -8.59
CA ARG A 122 20.99 25.39 -7.93
C ARG A 122 20.04 24.27 -7.54
N CYS A 123 19.90 24.04 -6.24
CA CYS A 123 18.95 23.08 -5.70
C CYS A 123 17.76 23.80 -5.04
N CYS A 124 16.59 23.19 -5.13
CA CYS A 124 15.41 23.64 -4.43
C CYS A 124 14.50 22.47 -4.06
N TYR A 125 13.59 22.70 -3.14
CA TYR A 125 12.57 21.73 -2.74
C TYR A 125 11.18 22.34 -2.76
N GLU A 126 10.18 21.54 -3.08
CA GLU A 126 8.77 21.92 -3.08
C GLU A 126 7.93 20.88 -2.33
N GLU A 127 6.87 21.33 -1.65
CA GLU A 127 6.01 20.45 -0.88
C GLU A 127 5.18 19.54 -1.80
N LEU A 128 5.10 18.26 -1.49
CA LEU A 128 4.23 17.32 -2.19
C LEU A 128 2.93 17.14 -1.40
N LYS A 129 1.81 17.61 -1.94
CA LYS A 129 0.49 17.53 -1.29
C LYS A 129 -0.36 16.47 -1.95
N ARG A 130 -1.11 15.72 -1.14
CA ARG A 130 -2.16 14.83 -1.66
C ARG A 130 -3.29 15.65 -2.30
N LYS A 131 -3.72 15.24 -3.48
CA LYS A 131 -4.90 15.76 -4.19
C LYS A 131 -6.04 14.74 -4.03
N ILE A 132 -7.22 15.19 -3.64
CA ILE A 132 -8.42 14.35 -3.62
C ILE A 132 -8.88 14.20 -5.07
N PRO A 133 -8.87 12.99 -5.65
CA PRO A 133 -9.26 12.81 -7.04
C PRO A 133 -10.76 13.15 -7.20
N ARG A 134 -11.07 13.97 -8.21
CA ARG A 134 -12.45 14.18 -8.69
C ARG A 134 -12.61 13.39 -9.98
N ASN A 135 -13.74 12.69 -10.13
CA ASN A 135 -14.21 12.07 -11.38
C ASN A 135 -13.12 11.43 -12.27
N GLY A 136 -12.49 10.34 -11.82
CA GLY A 136 -11.62 9.54 -12.67
C GLY A 136 -10.24 10.15 -13.00
N GLU A 137 -9.84 11.21 -12.29
CA GLU A 137 -8.44 11.68 -12.35
C GLU A 137 -7.50 10.67 -11.66
N ASP A 138 -6.47 10.24 -12.40
CA ASP A 138 -5.43 9.34 -11.90
C ASP A 138 -4.37 10.06 -11.04
N GLU A 139 -4.22 11.38 -11.20
CA GLU A 139 -3.25 12.19 -10.45
C GLU A 139 -3.72 12.47 -9.01
N ARG A 140 -3.03 11.84 -8.06
CA ARG A 140 -3.38 11.89 -6.62
C ARG A 140 -2.51 12.84 -5.80
N TYR A 141 -1.68 13.65 -6.45
CA TYR A 141 -0.79 14.59 -5.79
C TYR A 141 -0.72 15.93 -6.55
N LYS A 142 -0.16 16.95 -5.89
CA LYS A 142 0.18 18.25 -6.46
C LYS A 142 1.47 18.76 -5.81
N PHE A 143 2.27 19.49 -6.58
CA PHE A 143 3.43 20.21 -6.06
C PHE A 143 2.99 21.54 -5.42
N GLY A 144 3.81 22.05 -4.51
CA GLY A 144 3.67 23.38 -3.94
C GLY A 144 3.85 24.47 -4.99
N ASP A 145 3.34 25.66 -4.71
CA ASP A 145 3.36 26.78 -5.66
C ASP A 145 4.77 27.38 -5.86
N SER A 146 5.72 27.06 -4.97
CA SER A 146 7.07 27.61 -4.98
C SER A 146 8.12 26.54 -4.64
N CYS A 147 9.21 26.52 -5.41
CA CYS A 147 10.41 25.75 -5.09
C CYS A 147 11.35 26.61 -4.22
N ILE A 148 11.60 26.19 -2.99
CA ILE A 148 12.41 26.90 -2.00
C ILE A 148 13.87 26.52 -2.23
N ALA A 149 14.70 27.51 -2.60
CA ALA A 149 16.12 27.29 -2.86
C ALA A 149 16.91 27.02 -1.57
N PHE A 150 17.90 26.14 -1.66
CA PHE A 150 18.88 25.91 -0.60
C PHE A 150 20.27 25.69 -1.19
N GLU A 151 21.30 26.05 -0.44
CA GLU A 151 22.69 25.91 -0.89
C GLU A 151 23.30 24.60 -0.37
N LYS A 152 23.50 24.48 0.94
CA LYS A 152 24.10 23.28 1.56
C LYS A 152 23.10 22.46 2.34
N THR A 153 22.26 23.14 3.12
CA THR A 153 21.32 22.50 4.03
C THR A 153 19.98 23.21 4.01
N ALA A 154 18.91 22.46 4.24
CA ALA A 154 17.57 23.02 4.42
C ALA A 154 16.86 22.30 5.56
N ASP A 155 16.27 23.06 6.49
CA ASP A 155 15.39 22.51 7.51
C ASP A 155 13.98 22.32 6.93
N ILE A 156 13.46 21.11 7.05
CA ILE A 156 12.22 20.70 6.41
C ILE A 156 11.11 20.57 7.45
N LEU A 157 10.08 21.39 7.27
CA LEU A 157 8.88 21.41 8.09
C LEU A 157 7.69 20.69 7.43
N MET A 158 7.89 20.17 6.21
CA MET A 158 6.87 19.50 5.42
C MET A 158 7.02 17.98 5.48
N GLU A 159 5.92 17.24 5.36
CA GLU A 159 5.94 15.77 5.43
C GLU A 159 6.55 15.10 4.21
N PHE A 160 6.32 15.67 3.03
CA PHE A 160 6.81 15.13 1.77
C PHE A 160 7.33 16.29 0.93
N VAL A 161 8.57 16.16 0.46
CA VAL A 161 9.19 17.17 -0.41
C VAL A 161 9.75 16.52 -1.64
N HIS A 162 9.64 17.25 -2.73
CA HIS A 162 10.24 16.97 -4.00
C HIS A 162 11.46 17.88 -4.16
N VAL A 163 12.63 17.30 -4.40
CA VAL A 163 13.90 18.02 -4.52
C VAL A 163 14.36 17.98 -5.97
N LYS A 164 14.77 19.13 -6.50
CA LYS A 164 15.37 19.27 -7.83
C LYS A 164 16.69 20.00 -7.70
N CYS A 165 17.70 19.55 -8.46
CA CYS A 165 18.92 20.31 -8.65
C CYS A 165 19.22 20.50 -10.13
N ASN A 166 19.59 21.73 -10.47
CA ASN A 166 19.99 22.13 -11.81
C ASN A 166 21.47 22.52 -11.84
N TYR A 167 22.13 22.26 -12.96
CA TYR A 167 23.46 22.77 -13.27
C TYR A 167 23.41 23.49 -14.61
N ALA A 168 23.82 24.76 -14.66
CA ALA A 168 23.75 25.59 -15.86
C ALA A 168 22.37 25.59 -16.57
N ASN A 169 21.29 25.57 -15.77
CA ASN A 169 19.87 25.48 -16.18
C ASN A 169 19.39 24.12 -16.71
N GLU A 170 20.22 23.08 -16.65
CA GLU A 170 19.81 21.70 -16.93
C GLU A 170 19.49 20.96 -15.63
N GLN A 171 18.35 20.26 -15.56
CA GLN A 171 18.01 19.43 -14.40
C GLN A 171 18.90 18.18 -14.38
N ILE A 172 19.71 18.05 -13.33
CA ILE A 172 20.70 16.97 -13.19
C ILE A 172 20.32 15.95 -12.11
N TYR A 173 19.41 16.30 -11.20
CA TYR A 173 19.00 15.46 -10.09
C TYR A 173 17.55 15.77 -9.69
N GLU A 174 16.81 14.72 -9.35
CA GLU A 174 15.43 14.76 -8.88
C GLU A 174 15.24 13.62 -7.88
N ASP A 175 14.63 13.91 -6.73
CA ASP A 175 14.36 12.90 -5.71
C ASP A 175 13.24 13.34 -4.76
N PHE A 176 12.71 12.39 -3.99
CA PHE A 176 11.60 12.60 -3.07
C PHE A 176 11.99 12.17 -1.66
N PHE A 177 11.69 13.04 -0.69
CA PHE A 177 12.01 12.81 0.71
C PHE A 177 10.75 12.88 1.56
N ALA A 178 10.66 11.98 2.54
CA ALA A 178 9.60 11.94 3.52
C ALA A 178 10.17 12.27 4.91
N PHE A 179 9.52 13.20 5.59
CA PHE A 179 9.88 13.68 6.91
C PHE A 179 8.70 13.51 7.87
N ILE A 180 8.99 13.48 9.17
CA ILE A 180 7.99 13.47 10.23
C ILE A 180 8.12 14.79 10.99
N PRO A 181 7.64 15.91 10.44
CA PRO A 181 7.74 17.19 11.10
C PRO A 181 6.98 17.17 12.42
N GLN A 182 7.58 17.74 13.47
CA GLN A 182 6.92 17.89 14.75
C GLN A 182 5.80 18.93 14.62
N LYS A 183 4.56 18.48 14.45
CA LYS A 183 3.40 19.37 14.24
C LYS A 183 2.96 20.13 15.50
N HIS A 184 3.39 19.70 16.68
CA HIS A 184 2.98 20.27 17.96
C HIS A 184 4.18 20.76 18.77
N ASN A 185 4.16 22.05 19.14
CA ASN A 185 5.00 22.65 20.20
C ASN A 185 4.46 22.28 21.59
N GLU A 186 3.94 21.06 21.74
CA GLU A 186 3.48 20.59 23.03
C GLU A 186 4.72 20.17 23.82
N THR A 187 4.93 20.84 24.96
CA THR A 187 5.88 20.38 25.97
C THR A 187 5.32 19.09 26.56
N PHE A 188 5.72 17.95 26.00
CA PHE A 188 5.38 16.66 26.57
C PHE A 188 6.03 16.57 27.95
N THR A 189 5.21 16.55 29.00
CA THR A 189 5.66 16.04 30.28
C THR A 189 5.82 14.53 30.09
N TYR A 190 7.06 14.11 29.81
CA TYR A 190 7.40 12.69 29.80
C TYR A 190 7.14 12.15 31.20
N ASP A 191 5.98 11.53 31.37
CA ASP A 191 5.77 10.64 32.49
C ASP A 191 6.70 9.44 32.25
N THR A 192 7.85 9.49 32.91
CA THR A 192 8.95 8.53 32.76
C THR A 192 8.64 7.20 33.44
N GLN A 193 7.44 7.02 34.00
CA GLN A 193 7.05 5.75 34.59
C GLN A 193 6.47 4.80 33.53
N ASN A 194 7.29 3.81 33.15
CA ASN A 194 6.90 2.52 32.55
C ASN A 194 6.07 2.52 31.26
N LYS A 195 6.32 3.44 30.31
CA LYS A 195 5.72 3.38 28.96
C LYS A 195 6.67 2.74 27.94
N TYR A 196 6.17 1.80 27.14
CA TYR A 196 6.95 1.15 26.08
C TYR A 196 6.64 1.76 24.72
N ASN A 197 7.66 1.92 23.88
CA ASN A 197 7.44 2.24 22.47
C ASN A 197 6.83 1.01 21.76
N VAL A 198 5.71 1.21 21.08
CA VAL A 198 5.01 0.14 20.35
C VAL A 198 5.12 0.38 18.85
N LEU A 199 5.67 -0.60 18.13
CA LEU A 199 5.71 -0.62 16.67
C LEU A 199 4.82 -1.75 16.15
N ILE A 200 3.82 -1.38 15.35
CA ILE A 200 2.97 -2.35 14.63
C ILE A 200 3.40 -2.32 13.16
N MET A 201 3.98 -3.43 12.69
CA MET A 201 4.43 -3.59 11.31
C MET A 201 3.57 -4.63 10.60
N GLY A 202 2.92 -4.22 9.51
CA GLY A 202 2.17 -5.11 8.63
C GLY A 202 2.94 -5.41 7.36
N LEU A 203 2.99 -6.68 6.96
CA LEU A 203 3.51 -7.11 5.66
C LEU A 203 2.32 -7.55 4.80
N ASP A 204 2.06 -6.82 3.71
CA ASP A 204 0.95 -7.16 2.82
C ASP A 204 1.28 -8.37 1.93
N SER A 205 0.28 -9.19 1.64
CA SER A 205 0.33 -10.29 0.67
C SER A 205 1.36 -11.39 0.96
N ILE A 206 1.79 -11.55 2.23
CA ILE A 206 2.71 -12.62 2.66
C ILE A 206 1.97 -13.66 3.52
N SER A 207 2.02 -14.92 3.10
CA SER A 207 1.61 -16.04 3.97
C SER A 207 2.73 -16.44 4.93
N ARG A 208 2.38 -17.06 6.07
CA ARG A 208 3.35 -17.63 7.02
C ARG A 208 4.42 -18.49 6.32
N LEU A 209 3.99 -19.42 5.45
CA LEU A 209 4.93 -20.28 4.72
C LEU A 209 5.85 -19.48 3.80
N ASN A 210 5.33 -18.45 3.15
CA ASN A 210 6.13 -17.58 2.29
C ASN A 210 7.14 -16.77 3.10
N PHE A 211 6.75 -16.21 4.25
CA PHE A 211 7.63 -15.50 5.18
C PHE A 211 8.81 -16.38 5.61
N HIS A 212 8.52 -17.63 6.00
CA HIS A 212 9.56 -18.60 6.37
C HIS A 212 10.55 -18.93 5.25
N ARG A 213 10.11 -18.88 3.99
CA ARG A 213 10.94 -19.20 2.82
C ARG A 213 11.76 -18.01 2.33
N GLN A 214 11.14 -16.85 2.21
CA GLN A 214 11.74 -15.66 1.62
C GLN A 214 12.55 -14.83 2.62
N MET A 215 12.24 -14.91 3.92
CA MET A 215 12.90 -14.13 4.97
C MET A 215 13.56 -15.02 6.04
N PRO A 216 14.39 -16.01 5.68
CA PRO A 216 14.93 -16.98 6.63
C PRO A 216 15.84 -16.36 7.70
N LYS A 217 16.57 -15.29 7.36
CA LYS A 217 17.38 -14.52 8.31
C LYS A 217 16.51 -13.83 9.36
N THR A 218 15.42 -13.19 8.94
CA THR A 218 14.44 -12.55 9.84
C THR A 218 13.78 -13.57 10.75
N VAL A 219 13.35 -14.72 10.20
CA VAL A 219 12.76 -15.80 10.98
C VAL A 219 13.72 -16.31 12.05
N LYS A 220 15.00 -16.48 11.72
CA LYS A 220 16.02 -16.90 12.68
C LYS A 220 16.16 -15.87 13.80
N PHE A 221 16.29 -14.58 13.45
CA PHE A 221 16.38 -13.50 14.42
C PHE A 221 15.18 -13.46 15.39
N LEU A 222 13.95 -13.57 14.87
CA LEU A 222 12.74 -13.58 15.70
C LEU A 222 12.73 -14.74 16.69
N LYS A 223 13.10 -15.95 16.23
CA LYS A 223 13.18 -17.13 17.10
C LYS A 223 14.24 -17.01 18.18
N ASP A 224 15.40 -16.45 17.82
CA ASP A 224 16.52 -16.25 18.74
C ASP A 224 16.23 -15.11 19.74
N SER A 225 15.19 -14.30 19.51
CA SER A 225 14.78 -13.15 20.34
C SER A 225 13.46 -13.39 21.10
N ASP A 226 13.08 -14.65 21.31
CA ASP A 226 11.87 -15.06 22.05
C ASP A 226 10.54 -14.46 21.53
N PHE A 227 10.46 -14.14 20.24
CA PHE A 227 9.19 -13.71 19.65
C PHE A 227 8.16 -14.84 19.67
N VAL A 228 6.96 -14.51 20.15
CA VAL A 228 5.83 -15.44 20.15
C VAL A 228 5.13 -15.41 18.81
N GLU A 229 5.17 -16.54 18.11
CA GLU A 229 4.40 -16.74 16.89
C GLU A 229 2.97 -17.20 17.23
N PHE A 230 1.95 -16.42 16.82
CA PHE A 230 0.54 -16.76 17.04
C PHE A 230 0.04 -17.80 16.03
N LEU A 231 0.39 -19.07 16.27
CA LEU A 231 0.00 -20.19 15.43
C LEU A 231 -1.52 -20.35 15.36
N GLY A 232 -2.04 -20.45 14.14
CA GLY A 232 -3.48 -20.64 13.87
C GLY A 232 -4.30 -19.34 13.84
N TYR A 233 -3.70 -18.19 14.14
CA TYR A 233 -4.27 -16.90 13.80
C TYR A 233 -4.26 -16.71 12.28
N ASN A 234 -5.40 -16.35 11.71
CA ASN A 234 -5.61 -16.29 10.26
C ASN A 234 -6.33 -15.02 9.84
N LYS A 235 -6.24 -14.72 8.54
CA LYS A 235 -7.04 -13.66 7.91
C LYS A 235 -8.54 -13.96 8.08
N LEU A 236 -9.32 -12.91 8.32
CA LEU A 236 -10.77 -12.92 8.40
C LEU A 236 -11.43 -12.98 7.01
N ALA A 237 -10.81 -12.35 6.03
CA ALA A 237 -11.34 -12.26 4.67
C ALA A 237 -10.22 -12.23 3.63
N ASP A 238 -10.57 -12.22 2.35
CA ASP A 238 -9.57 -12.32 1.28
C ASP A 238 -8.78 -11.03 1.05
N ASN A 239 -9.40 -9.87 1.23
CA ASN A 239 -8.81 -8.58 0.93
C ASN A 239 -8.09 -7.96 2.12
N THR A 240 -7.09 -7.11 1.88
CA THR A 240 -6.32 -6.43 2.93
C THR A 240 -7.20 -5.57 3.84
N HIS A 241 -8.18 -4.86 3.27
CA HIS A 241 -9.03 -3.92 4.01
C HIS A 241 -9.72 -4.54 5.24
N PRO A 242 -10.60 -5.55 5.11
CA PRO A 242 -11.31 -6.15 6.25
C PRO A 242 -10.36 -6.76 7.30
N ASN A 243 -9.20 -7.28 6.89
CA ASN A 243 -8.22 -7.83 7.83
C ASN A 243 -7.55 -6.74 8.66
N LEU A 244 -7.06 -5.69 8.00
CA LEU A 244 -6.30 -4.62 8.63
C LEU A 244 -7.18 -3.79 9.56
N ILE A 245 -8.37 -3.40 9.10
CA ILE A 245 -9.27 -2.57 9.89
C ILE A 245 -9.73 -3.27 11.16
N THR A 246 -9.99 -4.59 11.12
CA THR A 246 -10.36 -5.35 12.31
C THR A 246 -9.23 -5.43 13.32
N VAL A 247 -7.98 -5.64 12.88
CA VAL A 247 -6.82 -5.63 13.80
C VAL A 247 -6.65 -4.27 14.46
N LEU A 248 -6.88 -3.18 13.73
CA LEU A 248 -6.66 -1.83 14.24
C LEU A 248 -7.82 -1.27 15.07
N THR A 249 -9.03 -1.82 14.94
CA THR A 249 -10.23 -1.31 15.65
C THR A 249 -10.79 -2.30 16.67
N GLY A 250 -10.44 -3.58 16.54
CA GLY A 250 -11.07 -4.67 17.30
C GLY A 250 -12.49 -5.01 16.84
N TYR A 251 -12.99 -4.40 15.76
CA TYR A 251 -14.36 -4.60 15.28
C TYR A 251 -14.46 -5.59 14.12
N ASP A 252 -15.55 -6.35 14.10
CA ASP A 252 -15.94 -7.11 12.92
C ASP A 252 -16.50 -6.20 11.81
N GLU A 253 -16.61 -6.74 10.59
CA GLU A 253 -17.06 -5.99 9.42
C GLU A 253 -18.47 -5.40 9.60
N ALA A 254 -19.37 -6.15 10.23
CA ALA A 254 -20.75 -5.71 10.48
C ALA A 254 -20.79 -4.50 11.43
N THR A 255 -19.94 -4.50 12.45
CA THR A 255 -19.80 -3.41 13.42
C THR A 255 -19.18 -2.20 12.75
N ILE A 256 -18.07 -2.35 12.02
CA ILE A 256 -17.43 -1.26 11.27
C ILE A 256 -18.43 -0.56 10.35
N ARG A 257 -19.23 -1.32 9.61
CA ARG A 257 -20.24 -0.75 8.70
C ARG A 257 -21.29 0.07 9.44
N ARG A 258 -21.63 -0.30 10.67
CA ARG A 258 -22.65 0.37 11.50
C ARG A 258 -22.10 1.58 12.24
N THR A 259 -20.88 1.48 12.76
CA THR A 259 -20.30 2.47 13.68
C THR A 259 -19.41 3.48 12.96
N CYS A 260 -18.57 3.02 12.04
CA CYS A 260 -17.54 3.86 11.43
C CYS A 260 -18.02 4.54 10.13
N ARG A 261 -18.93 3.90 9.38
CA ARG A 261 -19.40 4.38 8.07
C ARG A 261 -20.80 5.00 8.16
N THR A 262 -20.90 6.18 8.77
CA THR A 262 -22.20 6.82 9.05
C THR A 262 -22.74 7.70 7.92
N SER A 263 -21.92 8.12 6.95
CA SER A 263 -22.37 8.85 5.74
C SER A 263 -21.26 9.19 4.73
N SER A 264 -19.99 9.02 5.10
CA SER A 264 -18.82 9.22 4.22
C SER A 264 -18.16 7.90 3.82
N ASP A 265 -17.36 7.92 2.76
CA ASP A 265 -16.44 6.82 2.41
C ASP A 265 -15.15 6.83 3.26
N TYR A 266 -15.10 7.67 4.31
CA TYR A 266 -13.96 7.82 5.21
C TYR A 266 -14.21 7.11 6.55
N PHE A 267 -13.13 6.74 7.23
CA PHE A 267 -13.17 6.05 8.51
C PHE A 267 -12.81 6.97 9.69
N ASP A 268 -12.94 8.28 9.51
CA ASP A 268 -12.51 9.29 10.50
C ASP A 268 -13.26 9.17 11.83
N ASN A 269 -14.47 8.60 11.82
CA ASN A 269 -15.28 8.37 13.01
C ASN A 269 -15.01 7.00 13.68
N CYS A 270 -14.06 6.22 13.18
CA CYS A 270 -13.72 4.92 13.74
C CYS A 270 -12.72 5.08 14.88
N ASN A 271 -12.94 4.37 16.00
CA ASN A 271 -11.96 4.33 17.08
C ASN A 271 -10.86 3.32 16.73
N PHE A 272 -9.71 3.82 16.30
CA PHE A 272 -8.56 2.98 16.02
C PHE A 272 -7.67 2.85 17.26
N ILE A 273 -6.79 1.86 17.27
CA ILE A 273 -5.89 1.60 18.39
C ILE A 273 -5.02 2.81 18.74
N TRP A 274 -4.63 3.63 17.76
CA TRP A 274 -3.87 4.84 18.00
C TRP A 274 -4.68 5.90 18.75
N ASP A 275 -6.01 5.91 18.68
CA ASP A 275 -6.82 6.85 19.45
C ASP A 275 -6.79 6.50 20.94
N ASN A 276 -6.74 5.20 21.27
CA ASN A 276 -6.50 4.74 22.65
C ASN A 276 -5.09 5.14 23.13
N PHE A 277 -4.06 4.98 22.28
CA PHE A 277 -2.70 5.41 22.60
C PHE A 277 -2.61 6.95 22.80
N LYS A 278 -3.27 7.75 21.97
CA LYS A 278 -3.35 9.21 22.13
C LYS A 278 -4.00 9.60 23.46
N ALA A 279 -5.08 8.91 23.85
CA ALA A 279 -5.74 9.14 25.14
C ALA A 279 -4.82 8.89 26.35
N GLU A 280 -3.82 8.00 26.18
CA GLU A 280 -2.77 7.70 27.16
C GLU A 280 -1.49 8.54 26.96
N ASN A 281 -1.57 9.65 26.22
CA ASN A 281 -0.48 10.60 25.92
C ASN A 281 0.70 9.99 25.12
N TYR A 282 0.44 9.00 24.25
CA TYR A 282 1.43 8.54 23.29
C TYR A 282 1.44 9.39 22.03
N ILE A 283 2.64 9.64 21.50
CA ILE A 283 2.80 10.17 20.15
C ILE A 283 2.59 9.02 19.16
N THR A 284 1.64 9.18 18.24
CA THR A 284 1.29 8.15 17.26
C THR A 284 1.61 8.60 15.85
N SER A 285 2.16 7.70 15.03
CA SER A 285 2.37 7.90 13.60
C SER A 285 1.85 6.69 12.83
N PHE A 286 1.27 6.94 11.65
CA PHE A 286 0.82 5.91 10.72
C PHE A 286 1.48 6.15 9.37
N GLY A 287 2.09 5.10 8.81
CA GLY A 287 2.70 5.13 7.49
C GLY A 287 2.35 3.88 6.70
N ARG A 288 2.09 4.06 5.40
CA ARG A 288 1.99 2.96 4.43
C ARG A 288 3.06 3.16 3.38
N MET A 289 3.89 2.14 3.18
CA MET A 289 4.81 2.07 2.06
C MET A 289 4.21 1.12 1.02
N GLN A 290 4.11 1.59 -0.22
CA GLN A 290 3.72 0.78 -1.37
C GLN A 290 4.92 0.77 -2.32
N LEU A 291 5.45 -0.41 -2.59
CA LEU A 291 6.45 -0.63 -3.63
C LEU A 291 5.68 -1.14 -4.84
N ASP A 292 5.54 -0.31 -5.87
CA ASP A 292 4.95 -0.69 -7.15
C ASP A 292 6.04 -1.12 -8.15
#